data_AF-A0AA41RQ23-F1
#
_entry.id   AF-A0AA41RQ23-F1
#
_cell.length_a   1.000
_cell.length_b   1.000
_cell.length_c   1.000
_cell.angle_alpha   90.00
_cell.angle_beta   90.00
_cell.angle_gamma   90.00
#
_symmetry.space_group_name_H-M   'P 1'
#
loop_
_entity.id
_entity.type
_entity.pdbx_description
1 polymer ?
#
loop_
_entity_poly.entity_id
_entity_poly.type
_entity_poly.pdbx_seq_one_letter_code
_entity_poly.pdbx_strand_id
1 'polypeptide(L)'
;MRELKMEYERLRHIFVTVFLYNFAVFMVIPAITDATMLALCPGKDECSLAIYLSGFQQAVTGLGSLMVMPVVGNLSDSYGRKALLTLPMILTILPLAILACGRTKYFFYGYYALKTLTAMFCEGSVLSLSLAYVADNISESRRSSAFGILSGVGSSAFLCGTLTSRFISTQSTFKVSAFVAILATLYMRFFLPDSSCNIDSTSCSKLIPSKTKRIGNGVVDDSCPKIQIGKRIPSIDDMIHLLKTSLIFRQAAIVAFFTNLAEGGLREALL
;
A
#
# COMPACT_ATOMS: atom_id res chain seq x y z
N MET A 1 31.61 -0.92 -7.71
CA MET A 1 31.36 -0.60 -6.29
C MET A 1 30.65 0.74 -6.08
N ARG A 2 31.05 1.84 -6.75
CA ARG A 2 30.40 3.16 -6.57
C ARG A 2 28.93 3.20 -7.01
N GLU A 3 28.58 2.61 -8.16
CA GLU A 3 27.18 2.53 -8.63
C GLU A 3 26.28 1.72 -7.70
N LEU A 4 26.78 0.59 -7.17
CA LEU A 4 26.09 -0.21 -6.14
C LEU A 4 25.76 0.63 -4.90
N LYS A 5 26.74 1.41 -4.41
CA LYS A 5 26.52 2.28 -3.24
C LYS A 5 25.46 3.34 -3.55
N MET A 6 25.46 3.93 -4.75
CA MET A 6 24.45 4.92 -5.14
C MET A 6 23.04 4.33 -5.28
N GLU A 7 22.89 3.13 -5.85
CA GLU A 7 21.60 2.42 -5.94
C GLU A 7 20.99 2.23 -4.53
N TYR A 8 21.76 1.67 -3.60
CA TYR A 8 21.29 1.39 -2.24
C TYR A 8 21.08 2.65 -1.38
N GLU A 9 21.87 3.71 -1.58
CA GLU A 9 21.67 4.99 -0.87
C GLU A 9 20.32 5.62 -1.23
N ARG A 10 19.89 5.53 -2.50
CA ARG A 10 18.56 6.00 -2.91
C ARG A 10 17.44 5.11 -2.34
N LEU A 11 17.67 3.81 -2.26
CA LEU A 11 16.72 2.84 -1.69
C LEU A 11 16.60 2.94 -0.17
N ARG A 12 17.62 3.45 0.53
CA ARG A 12 17.58 3.62 1.99
C ARG A 12 16.36 4.42 2.43
N HIS A 13 15.99 5.47 1.71
CA HIS A 13 14.84 6.31 2.07
C HIS A 13 13.52 5.56 1.97
N ILE A 14 13.33 4.70 0.96
CA ILE A 14 12.13 3.88 0.88
C ILE A 14 12.12 2.81 1.97
N PHE A 15 13.27 2.19 2.28
CA PHE A 15 13.36 1.21 3.37
C PHE A 15 13.02 1.82 4.73
N VAL A 16 13.58 3.00 5.05
CA VAL A 16 13.27 3.72 6.30
C VAL A 16 11.80 4.11 6.35
N THR A 17 11.24 4.61 5.25
CA THR A 17 9.83 4.99 5.19
C THR A 17 8.92 3.79 5.42
N VAL A 18 9.17 2.68 4.72
CA VAL A 18 8.39 1.44 4.84
C VAL A 18 8.54 0.86 6.24
N PHE A 19 9.71 0.94 6.85
CA PHE A 19 9.93 0.54 8.24
C PHE A 19 9.05 1.35 9.20
N LEU A 20 9.13 2.68 9.16
CA LEU A 20 8.39 3.56 10.06
C LEU A 20 6.87 3.39 9.91
N TYR A 21 6.41 3.29 8.66
CA TYR A 21 5.00 3.06 8.38
C TYR A 21 4.51 1.71 8.93
N ASN A 22 5.21 0.60 8.62
CA ASN A 22 4.82 -0.72 9.11
C ASN A 22 4.94 -0.80 10.63
N PHE A 23 5.94 -0.15 11.23
CA PHE A 23 6.07 -0.06 12.68
C PHE A 23 4.83 0.57 13.32
N ALA A 24 4.36 1.71 12.78
CA ALA A 24 3.16 2.38 13.29
C ALA A 24 1.90 1.53 13.13
N VAL A 25 1.73 0.86 11.99
CA VAL A 25 0.57 -0.01 11.71
C VAL A 25 0.58 -1.24 12.62
N PHE A 26 1.71 -1.94 12.74
CA PHE A 26 1.82 -3.16 13.54
C PHE A 26 1.77 -2.92 15.05
N MET A 27 2.21 -1.75 15.52
CA MET A 27 2.09 -1.34 16.91
C MET A 27 0.62 -1.20 17.37
N VAL A 28 -0.32 -1.01 16.46
CA VAL A 28 -1.74 -0.74 16.79
C VAL A 28 -2.55 -2.01 16.91
N ILE A 29 -2.12 -3.10 16.28
CA ILE A 29 -2.90 -4.35 16.24
C ILE A 29 -3.15 -4.91 17.65
N PRO A 30 -2.16 -5.03 18.56
CA PRO A 30 -2.41 -5.50 19.93
C PRO A 30 -3.29 -4.53 20.73
N ALA A 31 -3.06 -3.23 20.57
CA ALA A 31 -3.82 -2.22 21.31
C ALA A 31 -5.29 -2.18 20.89
N ILE A 32 -5.61 -2.61 19.67
CA ILE A 32 -6.98 -2.56 19.18
C ILE A 32 -7.85 -3.68 19.69
N THR A 33 -7.29 -4.88 19.87
CA THR A 33 -8.02 -6.00 20.47
C THR A 33 -8.37 -5.67 21.92
N ASP A 34 -7.43 -5.12 22.69
CA ASP A 34 -7.66 -4.60 24.04
C ASP A 34 -8.73 -3.48 24.07
N ALA A 35 -8.63 -2.49 23.18
CA ALA A 35 -9.63 -1.42 23.07
C ALA A 35 -11.03 -1.95 22.69
N THR A 36 -11.10 -2.99 21.85
CA THR A 36 -12.34 -3.62 21.40
C THR A 36 -12.98 -4.44 22.52
N MET A 37 -12.17 -5.20 23.27
CA MET A 37 -12.62 -5.96 24.45
C MET A 37 -13.24 -5.05 25.50
N LEU A 38 -12.56 -3.94 25.82
CA LEU A 38 -13.06 -2.93 26.77
C LEU A 38 -14.37 -2.26 26.30
N ALA A 39 -14.55 -2.07 25.00
CA ALA A 39 -15.72 -1.38 24.44
C ALA A 39 -16.96 -2.26 24.26
N LEU A 40 -16.77 -3.52 23.84
CA LEU A 40 -17.86 -4.46 23.50
C LEU A 40 -18.22 -5.39 24.66
N CYS A 41 -17.25 -5.81 25.48
CA CYS A 41 -17.43 -6.84 26.49
C CYS A 41 -16.73 -6.44 27.82
N PRO A 42 -17.22 -5.39 28.52
CA PRO A 42 -16.61 -4.97 29.78
C PRO A 42 -16.69 -6.09 30.83
N GLY A 43 -15.54 -6.56 31.31
CA GLY A 43 -15.43 -7.54 32.40
C GLY A 43 -15.71 -9.00 32.04
N LYS A 44 -15.67 -9.37 30.74
CA LYS A 44 -15.70 -10.77 30.29
C LYS A 44 -14.40 -11.12 29.59
N ASP A 45 -13.85 -12.29 29.90
CA ASP A 45 -12.61 -12.80 29.28
C ASP A 45 -12.83 -13.26 27.83
N GLU A 46 -14.08 -13.52 27.42
CA GLU A 46 -14.43 -13.97 26.08
C GLU A 46 -15.42 -13.02 25.39
N CYS A 47 -15.05 -12.53 24.21
CA CYS A 47 -15.92 -11.70 23.37
C CYS A 47 -15.95 -12.26 21.95
N SER A 48 -16.81 -13.25 21.70
CA SER A 48 -16.98 -13.84 20.37
C SER A 48 -17.35 -12.79 19.31
N LEU A 49 -18.08 -11.74 19.71
CA LEU A 49 -18.45 -10.64 18.83
C LEU A 49 -17.24 -9.91 18.23
N ALA A 50 -16.17 -9.70 19.01
CA ALA A 50 -14.97 -9.02 18.55
C ALA A 50 -14.27 -9.82 17.43
N ILE A 51 -14.19 -11.13 17.60
CA ILE A 51 -13.60 -12.07 16.63
C ILE A 51 -14.41 -12.10 15.34
N TYR A 52 -15.75 -12.19 15.44
CA TYR A 52 -16.60 -12.14 14.24
C TYR A 52 -16.49 -10.79 13.50
N LEU A 53 -16.39 -9.69 14.25
CA LEU A 53 -16.22 -8.36 13.68
C LEU A 53 -14.87 -8.26 12.95
N SER A 54 -13.75 -8.59 13.61
CA SER A 54 -12.42 -8.49 12.98
C SER A 54 -12.28 -9.43 11.77
N GLY A 55 -12.81 -10.66 11.85
CA GLY A 55 -12.86 -11.59 10.73
C GLY A 55 -13.70 -11.07 9.55
N PHE A 56 -14.86 -10.49 9.82
CA PHE A 56 -15.68 -9.87 8.78
C PHE A 56 -14.97 -8.67 8.13
N GLN A 57 -14.30 -7.84 8.94
CA GLN A 57 -13.52 -6.72 8.45
C GLN A 57 -12.43 -7.16 7.46
N GLN A 58 -11.70 -8.22 7.82
CA GLN A 58 -10.62 -8.76 6.99
C GLN A 58 -11.16 -9.39 5.71
N ALA A 59 -12.29 -10.08 5.76
CA ALA A 59 -12.94 -10.62 4.56
C ALA A 59 -13.35 -9.50 3.58
N VAL A 60 -14.00 -8.44 4.08
CA VAL A 60 -14.40 -7.28 3.27
C VAL A 60 -13.19 -6.55 2.72
N THR A 61 -12.17 -6.34 3.55
CA THR A 61 -10.92 -5.67 3.16
C THR A 61 -10.16 -6.47 2.11
N GLY A 62 -10.01 -7.79 2.31
CA GLY A 62 -9.39 -8.70 1.36
C GLY A 62 -10.11 -8.67 0.03
N LEU A 63 -11.44 -8.83 0.01
CA LEU A 63 -12.23 -8.77 -1.22
C LEU A 63 -12.16 -7.39 -1.91
N GLY A 64 -12.21 -6.31 -1.13
CA GLY A 64 -12.09 -4.95 -1.63
C GLY A 64 -10.72 -4.69 -2.26
N SER A 65 -9.65 -5.12 -1.60
CA SER A 65 -8.28 -4.94 -2.09
C SER A 65 -8.08 -5.64 -3.44
N LEU A 66 -8.70 -6.80 -3.70
CA LEU A 66 -8.60 -7.49 -4.99
C LEU A 66 -9.11 -6.65 -6.16
N MET A 67 -10.17 -5.88 -5.94
CA MET A 67 -10.75 -5.00 -6.96
C MET A 67 -9.97 -3.69 -7.08
N VAL A 68 -9.45 -3.18 -5.96
CA VAL A 68 -8.81 -1.87 -5.88
C VAL A 68 -7.33 -1.91 -6.24
N MET A 69 -6.58 -2.98 -5.91
CA MET A 69 -5.14 -3.11 -6.20
C MET A 69 -4.80 -2.92 -7.69
N PRO A 70 -5.53 -3.50 -8.67
CA PRO A 70 -5.25 -3.25 -10.09
C PRO A 70 -5.45 -1.79 -10.50
N VAL A 71 -6.49 -1.14 -9.93
CA VAL A 71 -6.79 0.27 -10.17
C VAL A 71 -5.68 1.15 -9.60
N VAL A 72 -5.27 0.88 -8.35
CA VAL A 72 -4.14 1.54 -7.69
C VAL A 72 -2.86 1.34 -8.49
N GLY A 73 -2.57 0.12 -8.97
CA GLY A 73 -1.42 -0.14 -9.83
C GLY A 73 -1.41 0.72 -11.10
N ASN A 74 -2.53 0.79 -11.83
CA ASN A 74 -2.62 1.62 -13.04
C ASN A 74 -2.52 3.13 -12.74
N LEU A 75 -3.09 3.58 -11.60
CA LEU A 75 -2.90 4.94 -11.13
C LEU A 75 -1.43 5.21 -10.77
N SER A 76 -0.71 4.22 -10.26
CA SER A 76 0.70 4.37 -9.86
C SER A 76 1.57 4.70 -11.04
N ASP A 77 1.28 4.03 -12.15
CA ASP A 77 2.03 4.16 -13.39
C ASP A 77 1.74 5.49 -14.09
N SER A 78 0.61 6.14 -13.77
CA SER A 78 0.18 7.39 -14.41
C SER A 78 0.47 8.65 -13.57
N TYR A 79 0.19 8.61 -12.27
CA TYR A 79 0.39 9.74 -11.34
C TYR A 79 1.79 9.77 -10.70
N GLY A 80 2.61 8.74 -10.96
CA GLY A 80 3.93 8.58 -10.38
C GLY A 80 3.91 7.84 -9.04
N ARG A 81 4.97 7.04 -8.81
CA ARG A 81 5.05 6.13 -7.67
C ARG A 81 5.04 6.84 -6.32
N LYS A 82 5.67 8.01 -6.19
CA LYS A 82 5.71 8.76 -4.92
C LYS A 82 4.34 9.34 -4.54
N ALA A 83 3.64 9.97 -5.48
CA ALA A 83 2.32 10.54 -5.19
C ALA A 83 1.35 9.46 -4.70
N LEU A 84 1.36 8.29 -5.37
CA LEU A 84 0.47 7.21 -5.00
C LEU A 84 0.88 6.48 -3.72
N LEU A 85 2.17 6.43 -3.37
CA LEU A 85 2.61 5.83 -2.11
C LEU A 85 2.31 6.74 -0.89
N THR A 86 2.17 8.05 -1.12
CA THR A 86 1.79 9.04 -0.09
C THR A 86 0.30 8.92 0.30
N LEU A 87 -0.57 8.59 -0.66
CA LEU A 87 -2.03 8.56 -0.45
C LEU A 87 -2.45 7.52 0.61
N PRO A 88 -2.01 6.24 0.54
CA PRO A 88 -2.29 5.26 1.58
C PRO A 88 -1.75 5.68 2.95
N MET A 89 -0.56 6.27 2.99
CA MET A 89 0.04 6.71 4.26
C MET A 89 -0.81 7.78 4.95
N ILE A 90 -1.28 8.79 4.21
CA ILE A 90 -2.19 9.80 4.75
C ILE A 90 -3.53 9.17 5.18
N LEU A 91 -4.10 8.29 4.35
CA LEU A 91 -5.37 7.63 4.67
C LEU A 91 -5.30 6.78 5.95
N THR A 92 -4.15 6.16 6.24
CA THR A 92 -3.98 5.40 7.48
C THR A 92 -3.89 6.25 8.75
N ILE A 93 -3.56 7.54 8.64
CA ILE A 93 -3.51 8.45 9.81
C ILE A 93 -4.91 8.73 10.34
N LEU A 94 -5.91 8.83 9.46
CA LEU A 94 -7.31 9.11 9.82
C LEU A 94 -7.89 8.12 10.86
N PRO A 95 -7.91 6.80 10.61
CA PRO A 95 -8.42 5.84 11.59
C PRO A 95 -7.59 5.82 12.88
N LEU A 96 -6.28 6.08 12.82
CA LEU A 96 -5.42 6.20 14.01
C LEU A 96 -5.76 7.43 14.86
N ALA A 97 -6.00 8.58 14.22
CA ALA A 97 -6.36 9.82 14.90
C ALA A 97 -7.72 9.71 15.61
N ILE A 98 -8.69 9.00 15.02
CA ILE A 98 -10.00 8.77 15.64
C ILE A 98 -9.85 8.02 16.96
N LEU A 99 -9.04 6.95 17.02
CA LEU A 99 -8.80 6.25 18.30
C LEU A 99 -8.03 7.08 19.31
N ALA A 100 -7.17 7.98 18.86
CA ALA A 100 -6.41 8.86 19.75
C ALA A 100 -7.32 9.89 20.44
N CYS A 101 -8.38 10.36 19.79
CA CYS A 101 -9.31 11.37 20.33
C CYS A 101 -10.30 10.82 21.37
N GLY A 102 -10.85 9.63 21.17
CA GLY A 102 -11.85 9.09 22.10
C GLY A 102 -12.29 7.66 21.79
N ARG A 103 -12.61 6.90 22.85
CA ARG A 103 -12.98 5.47 22.79
C ARG A 103 -14.42 5.21 23.27
N THR A 104 -15.35 6.11 22.96
CA THR A 104 -16.78 5.86 23.19
C THR A 104 -17.37 4.99 22.08
N LYS A 105 -18.51 4.33 22.32
CA LYS A 105 -19.14 3.39 21.36
C LYS A 105 -19.34 4.01 19.96
N TYR A 106 -19.72 5.28 19.88
CA TYR A 106 -19.87 6.00 18.62
C TYR A 106 -18.55 6.15 17.83
N PHE A 107 -17.45 6.44 18.52
CA PHE A 107 -16.12 6.52 17.90
C PHE A 107 -15.61 5.15 17.47
N PHE A 108 -15.98 4.09 18.19
CA PHE A 108 -15.64 2.71 17.80
C PHE A 108 -16.29 2.31 16.47
N TYR A 109 -17.60 2.55 16.29
CA TYR A 109 -18.27 2.28 15.01
C TYR A 109 -17.75 3.17 13.87
N GLY A 110 -17.51 4.46 14.15
CA GLY A 110 -16.94 5.38 13.16
C GLY A 110 -15.52 4.96 12.74
N TYR A 111 -14.70 4.55 13.69
CA TYR A 111 -13.39 3.97 13.41
C TYR A 111 -13.50 2.72 12.55
N TYR A 112 -14.37 1.77 12.93
CA TYR A 112 -14.47 0.50 12.24
C TYR A 112 -14.89 0.69 10.77
N ALA A 113 -15.86 1.58 10.52
CA ALA A 113 -16.27 1.95 9.16
C ALA A 113 -15.12 2.61 8.38
N LEU A 114 -14.44 3.59 8.97
CA LEU A 114 -13.36 4.31 8.29
C LEU A 114 -12.13 3.42 8.07
N LYS A 115 -11.80 2.56 9.03
CA LYS A 115 -10.72 1.56 8.92
C LYS A 115 -11.04 0.59 7.80
N THR A 116 -12.27 0.08 7.71
CA THR A 116 -12.67 -0.83 6.63
C THR A 116 -12.52 -0.14 5.27
N LEU A 117 -13.05 1.08 5.12
CA LEU A 117 -12.94 1.83 3.87
C LEU A 117 -11.49 2.12 3.50
N THR A 118 -10.70 2.65 4.44
CA THR A 118 -9.29 2.98 4.18
C THR A 118 -8.47 1.71 3.91
N ALA A 119 -8.70 0.62 4.64
CA ALA A 119 -8.00 -0.64 4.44
C ALA A 119 -8.28 -1.24 3.05
N MET A 120 -9.51 -1.16 2.52
CA MET A 120 -9.80 -1.62 1.16
C MET A 120 -8.90 -0.97 0.09
N PHE A 121 -8.50 0.29 0.29
CA PHE A 121 -7.59 1.01 -0.62
C PHE A 121 -6.11 0.88 -0.24
N CYS A 122 -5.80 0.79 1.05
CA CYS A 122 -4.43 0.92 1.56
C CYS A 122 -3.74 -0.43 1.82
N GLU A 123 -4.52 -1.45 2.16
CA GLU A 123 -4.01 -2.79 2.46
C GLU A 123 -3.40 -3.40 1.20
N GLY A 124 -2.14 -3.84 1.27
CA GLY A 124 -1.37 -4.34 0.12
C GLY A 124 -0.82 -3.26 -0.82
N SER A 125 -1.44 -2.07 -0.90
CA SER A 125 -0.97 -0.96 -1.75
C SER A 125 0.44 -0.51 -1.39
N VAL A 126 0.74 -0.31 -0.11
CA VAL A 126 2.06 0.22 0.30
C VAL A 126 3.17 -0.77 -0.04
N LEU A 127 2.98 -2.07 0.19
CA LEU A 127 3.97 -3.09 -0.13
C LEU A 127 4.16 -3.25 -1.64
N SER A 128 3.07 -3.32 -2.41
CA SER A 128 3.13 -3.46 -3.87
C SER A 128 3.78 -2.24 -4.54
N LEU A 129 3.43 -1.03 -4.13
CA LEU A 129 4.03 0.20 -4.64
C LEU A 129 5.50 0.34 -4.23
N SER A 130 5.86 -0.08 -3.01
CA SER A 130 7.26 -0.09 -2.57
C SER A 130 8.10 -1.08 -3.37
N LEU A 131 7.60 -2.29 -3.61
CA LEU A 131 8.27 -3.27 -4.45
C LEU A 131 8.46 -2.75 -5.88
N ALA A 132 7.45 -2.10 -6.44
CA ALA A 132 7.54 -1.53 -7.77
C ALA A 132 8.52 -0.34 -7.83
N TYR A 133 8.59 0.50 -6.78
CA TYR A 133 9.59 1.55 -6.67
C TYR A 133 11.02 0.99 -6.58
N VAL A 134 11.22 -0.09 -5.82
CA VAL A 134 12.51 -0.79 -5.75
C VAL A 134 12.89 -1.37 -7.11
N ALA A 135 11.94 -1.97 -7.83
CA ALA A 135 12.15 -2.56 -9.15
C ALA A 135 12.62 -1.53 -10.20
N ASP A 136 12.10 -0.31 -10.13
CA ASP A 136 12.45 0.78 -11.05
C ASP A 136 13.82 1.41 -10.76
N ASN A 137 14.32 1.31 -9.52
CA ASN A 137 15.55 1.97 -9.10
C ASN A 137 16.76 1.02 -9.01
N ILE A 138 16.58 -0.29 -9.27
CA ILE A 138 17.65 -1.28 -9.21
C ILE A 138 17.71 -2.16 -10.47
N SER A 139 18.92 -2.56 -10.84
CA SER A 139 19.18 -3.49 -11.94
C SER A 139 18.53 -4.88 -11.73
N GLU A 140 18.10 -5.51 -12.83
CA GLU A 140 17.30 -6.75 -12.80
C GLU A 140 17.96 -7.90 -12.05
N SER A 141 19.29 -8.03 -12.20
CA SER A 141 20.08 -9.09 -11.54
C SER A 141 20.09 -9.00 -10.02
N ARG A 142 19.70 -7.85 -9.45
CA ARG A 142 19.73 -7.57 -8.01
C ARG A 142 18.36 -7.33 -7.39
N ARG A 143 17.29 -7.29 -8.20
CA ARG A 143 15.91 -7.07 -7.73
C ARG A 143 15.51 -8.08 -6.66
N SER A 144 15.87 -9.35 -6.82
CA SER A 144 15.56 -10.41 -5.85
C SER A 144 16.15 -10.12 -4.46
N SER A 145 17.42 -9.70 -4.40
CA SER A 145 18.07 -9.34 -3.14
C SER A 145 17.43 -8.11 -2.49
N ALA A 146 17.13 -7.07 -3.28
CA ALA A 146 16.49 -5.86 -2.76
C ALA A 146 15.05 -6.10 -2.27
N PHE A 147 14.28 -6.97 -2.95
CA PHE A 147 12.97 -7.41 -2.47
C PHE A 147 13.07 -8.21 -1.17
N GLY A 148 14.10 -9.06 -1.04
CA GLY A 148 14.39 -9.77 0.20
C GLY A 148 14.69 -8.82 1.36
N ILE A 149 15.50 -7.78 1.12
CA ILE A 149 15.78 -6.74 2.13
C ILE A 149 14.51 -5.98 2.50
N LEU A 150 13.69 -5.56 1.52
CA LEU A 150 12.43 -4.87 1.78
C LEU A 150 11.47 -5.72 2.62
N SER A 151 11.36 -7.01 2.30
CA SER A 151 10.55 -7.95 3.09
C SER A 151 11.11 -8.12 4.50
N GLY A 152 12.43 -8.25 4.65
CA GLY A 152 13.10 -8.30 5.96
C GLY A 152 12.85 -7.03 6.80
N VAL A 153 12.84 -5.85 6.17
CA VAL A 153 12.46 -4.60 6.81
C VAL A 153 11.03 -4.65 7.33
N GLY A 154 10.08 -5.15 6.52
CA GLY A 154 8.69 -5.36 6.93
C GLY A 154 8.57 -6.28 8.15
N SER A 155 9.24 -7.44 8.13
CA SER A 155 9.25 -8.38 9.26
C SER A 155 9.90 -7.80 10.51
N SER A 156 11.00 -7.04 10.36
CA SER A 156 11.64 -6.36 11.49
C SER A 156 10.73 -5.30 12.12
N ALA A 157 9.97 -4.57 11.29
CA ALA A 157 9.00 -3.58 11.75
C ALA A 157 7.82 -4.25 12.48
N PHE A 158 7.37 -5.42 12.02
CA PHE A 158 6.35 -6.22 12.70
C PHE A 158 6.78 -6.62 14.11
N LEU A 159 8.00 -7.18 14.25
CA LEU A 159 8.55 -7.55 15.56
C LEU A 159 8.71 -6.32 16.46
N CYS A 160 9.32 -5.24 15.95
CA CYS A 160 9.56 -4.04 16.75
C CYS A 160 8.24 -3.36 17.18
N GLY A 161 7.25 -3.28 16.27
CA GLY A 161 5.96 -2.65 16.54
C GLY A 161 5.16 -3.41 17.59
N THR A 162 5.04 -4.73 17.45
CA THR A 162 4.31 -5.58 18.40
C THR A 162 4.99 -5.63 19.76
N LEU A 163 6.32 -5.75 19.82
CA LEU A 163 7.09 -5.68 21.06
C LEU A 163 6.89 -4.34 21.77
N THR A 164 7.00 -3.22 21.04
CA THR A 164 6.84 -1.88 21.62
C THR A 164 5.44 -1.68 22.20
N SER A 165 4.40 -2.20 21.53
CA SER A 165 3.03 -2.14 22.03
C SER A 165 2.84 -2.84 23.38
N ARG A 166 3.69 -3.81 23.75
CA ARG A 166 3.59 -4.51 25.03
C ARG A 166 4.16 -3.70 26.20
N PHE A 167 5.08 -2.79 25.93
CA PHE A 167 5.70 -1.94 26.96
C PHE A 167 4.97 -0.61 27.18
N ILE A 168 4.00 -0.28 26.32
CA ILE A 168 3.28 1.00 26.35
C ILE A 168 1.80 0.75 26.67
N SER A 169 1.21 1.61 27.51
CA SER A 169 -0.23 1.57 27.78
C SER A 169 -1.04 1.83 26.51
N THR A 170 -2.15 1.11 26.35
CA THR A 170 -3.10 1.19 25.22
C THR A 170 -3.45 2.63 24.82
N GLN A 171 -3.60 3.55 25.78
CA GLN A 171 -3.95 4.94 25.48
C GLN A 171 -2.83 5.72 24.78
N SER A 172 -1.60 5.47 25.21
CA SER A 172 -0.41 6.10 24.66
C SER A 172 -0.03 5.45 23.33
N THR A 173 -0.31 4.17 23.14
CA THR A 173 0.01 3.43 21.92
C THR A 173 -0.61 4.06 20.67
N PHE A 174 -1.88 4.47 20.71
CA PHE A 174 -2.52 5.13 19.56
C PHE A 174 -1.91 6.49 19.24
N LYS A 175 -1.57 7.28 20.27
CA LYS A 175 -0.94 8.60 20.09
C LYS A 175 0.46 8.47 19.50
N VAL A 176 1.26 7.52 20.02
CA VAL A 176 2.62 7.24 19.54
C VAL A 176 2.57 6.72 18.11
N SER A 177 1.68 5.77 17.82
CA SER A 177 1.49 5.24 16.47
C SER A 177 1.09 6.35 15.47
N ALA A 178 0.11 7.20 15.80
CA ALA A 178 -0.28 8.32 14.95
C ALA A 178 0.88 9.30 14.70
N PHE A 179 1.66 9.61 15.74
CA PHE A 179 2.85 10.45 15.62
C PHE A 179 3.91 9.83 14.69
N VAL A 180 4.20 8.54 14.84
CA VAL A 180 5.14 7.83 13.96
C VAL A 180 4.63 7.73 12.53
N ALA A 181 3.32 7.53 12.31
CA ALA A 181 2.73 7.52 10.98
C ALA A 181 2.81 8.90 10.28
N ILE A 182 2.59 9.98 11.04
CA ILE A 182 2.79 11.35 10.56
C ILE A 182 4.28 11.57 10.20
N LEU A 183 5.20 11.17 11.08
CA LEU A 183 6.63 11.26 10.81
C LEU A 183 7.05 10.44 9.58
N ALA A 184 6.52 9.24 9.41
CA ALA A 184 6.78 8.39 8.23
C ALA A 184 6.31 9.10 6.95
N THR A 185 5.12 9.70 6.97
CA THR A 185 4.55 10.44 5.84
C THR A 185 5.36 11.70 5.54
N LEU A 186 5.79 12.45 6.56
CA LEU A 186 6.63 13.63 6.40
C LEU A 186 8.02 13.25 5.85
N TYR A 187 8.65 12.23 6.42
CA TYR A 187 9.93 11.71 5.97
C TYR A 187 9.85 11.30 4.49
N MET A 188 8.80 10.58 4.11
CA MET A 188 8.53 10.19 2.73
C MET A 188 8.38 11.40 1.80
N ARG A 189 7.59 12.40 2.21
CA ARG A 189 7.31 13.59 1.40
C ARG A 189 8.57 14.43 1.14
N PHE A 190 9.44 14.57 2.15
CA PHE A 190 10.66 15.37 2.08
C PHE A 190 11.85 14.62 1.44
N PHE A 191 12.09 13.37 1.82
CA PHE A 191 13.32 12.64 1.45
C PHE A 191 13.17 11.77 0.22
N LEU A 192 11.95 11.34 -0.13
CA LEU A 192 11.76 10.59 -1.35
C LEU A 192 11.79 11.60 -2.51
N PRO A 193 12.76 11.53 -3.43
CA PRO A 193 12.78 12.46 -4.57
C PRO A 193 11.50 12.25 -5.38
N ASP A 194 10.85 13.35 -5.79
CA ASP A 194 9.79 13.23 -6.78
C ASP A 194 10.41 12.56 -8.01
N SER A 195 9.82 11.45 -8.46
CA SER A 195 9.97 11.05 -9.86
C SER A 195 9.24 12.13 -10.65
N SER A 196 9.89 13.27 -10.83
CA SER A 196 9.43 14.31 -11.71
C SER A 196 9.18 13.66 -13.06
N CYS A 197 7.91 13.54 -13.41
CA CYS A 197 7.52 13.57 -14.80
C CYS A 197 7.94 14.96 -15.28
N ASN A 198 9.21 15.11 -15.66
CA ASN A 198 9.52 16.07 -16.69
C ASN A 198 8.75 15.57 -17.89
N ILE A 199 7.66 16.27 -18.20
CA ILE A 199 7.18 16.38 -19.57
C ILE A 199 8.26 17.19 -20.31
N ASP A 200 9.45 16.59 -20.46
CA ASP A 200 10.43 16.99 -21.45
C ASP A 200 10.31 15.95 -22.55
N SER A 201 9.75 16.42 -23.65
CA SER A 201 9.48 15.76 -24.92
C SER A 201 10.78 15.32 -25.62
N THR A 202 11.66 14.55 -24.98
CA THR A 202 12.98 14.22 -25.57
C THR A 202 13.52 12.83 -25.25
N SER A 203 12.72 11.89 -24.76
CA SER A 203 13.17 10.49 -24.64
C SER A 203 12.08 9.48 -24.98
N CYS A 204 11.49 9.65 -26.16
CA CYS A 204 10.71 8.59 -26.81
C CYS A 204 11.21 8.41 -28.24
N SER A 205 12.47 8.01 -28.39
CA SER A 205 13.03 7.56 -29.67
C SER A 205 14.29 6.76 -29.40
N LYS A 206 14.11 5.50 -29.01
CA LYS A 206 15.04 4.38 -29.22
C LYS A 206 14.46 3.17 -28.52
N LEU A 207 13.67 2.38 -29.26
CA LEU A 207 13.61 0.91 -29.18
C LEU A 207 12.36 0.36 -29.90
N ILE A 208 12.31 0.48 -31.23
CA ILE A 208 11.70 -0.55 -32.09
C ILE A 208 12.47 -0.54 -33.42
N PRO A 209 13.23 -1.59 -33.79
CA PRO A 209 13.70 -1.77 -35.15
C PRO A 209 12.66 -2.62 -35.89
N SER A 210 11.69 -1.98 -36.56
CA SER A 210 10.87 -2.67 -37.56
C SER A 210 11.33 -2.24 -38.95
N LYS A 211 11.95 -3.20 -39.66
CA LYS A 211 12.08 -3.17 -41.11
C LYS A 211 10.69 -2.92 -41.71
N THR A 212 10.56 -1.96 -42.64
CA THR A 212 9.94 -2.13 -43.98
C THR A 212 9.99 -0.81 -44.76
N LYS A 213 10.54 -0.88 -45.98
CA LYS A 213 10.55 0.15 -47.03
C LYS A 213 9.12 0.60 -47.41
N ARG A 214 8.91 1.91 -47.60
CA ARG A 214 8.35 2.46 -48.87
C ARG A 214 8.55 3.97 -49.01
N ILE A 215 8.69 4.38 -50.28
CA ILE A 215 9.05 5.68 -50.86
C ILE A 215 7.78 6.54 -51.06
N GLY A 216 7.88 7.87 -50.95
CA GLY A 216 6.96 8.80 -51.62
C GLY A 216 6.72 10.13 -50.90
N ASN A 217 7.08 11.24 -51.58
CA ASN A 217 7.04 12.64 -51.16
C ASN A 217 5.64 13.20 -50.84
N GLY A 218 5.57 14.19 -49.95
CA GLY A 218 4.38 15.03 -49.78
C GLY A 218 4.47 16.00 -48.59
N VAL A 219 4.33 17.28 -48.91
CA VAL A 219 4.46 18.50 -48.09
C VAL A 219 3.72 18.48 -46.74
N VAL A 220 4.37 19.14 -45.78
CA VAL A 220 3.96 19.45 -44.40
C VAL A 220 2.60 20.17 -44.37
N ASP A 221 1.62 19.58 -43.67
CA ASP A 221 0.50 20.32 -43.10
C ASP A 221 0.41 20.01 -41.60
N ASP A 222 0.26 21.08 -40.85
CA ASP A 222 0.44 21.19 -39.41
C ASP A 222 -0.83 20.73 -38.71
N SER A 223 -0.83 19.51 -38.18
CA SER A 223 -1.86 19.05 -37.24
C SER A 223 -1.26 18.03 -36.28
N CYS A 224 -0.73 18.56 -35.17
CA CYS A 224 -0.24 17.77 -34.05
C CYS A 224 -1.34 16.77 -33.58
N PRO A 225 -1.14 15.44 -33.68
CA PRO A 225 -2.11 14.50 -33.14
C PRO A 225 -2.01 14.57 -31.61
N LYS A 226 -3.09 15.08 -30.99
CA LYS A 226 -3.30 15.12 -29.53
C LYS A 226 -2.77 13.85 -28.88
N ILE A 227 -1.74 14.01 -28.05
CA ILE A 227 -1.22 12.98 -27.15
C ILE A 227 -2.40 12.47 -26.31
N GLN A 228 -2.77 11.21 -26.49
CA GLN A 228 -3.83 10.56 -25.72
C GLN A 228 -3.39 10.38 -24.26
N ILE A 229 -3.58 11.43 -23.45
CA ILE A 229 -3.49 11.41 -21.97
C ILE A 229 -4.76 10.72 -21.43
N GLY A 230 -4.96 9.49 -21.86
CA GLY A 230 -6.19 8.74 -21.66
C GLY A 230 -5.91 7.26 -21.53
N LYS A 231 -4.97 6.86 -20.65
CA LYS A 231 -5.02 5.48 -20.16
C LYS A 231 -6.31 5.36 -19.35
N ARG A 232 -7.33 4.72 -19.93
CA ARG A 232 -8.59 4.38 -19.26
C ARG A 232 -8.24 3.78 -17.90
N ILE A 233 -8.69 4.43 -16.82
CA ILE A 233 -8.78 3.77 -15.52
C ILE A 233 -9.69 2.56 -15.77
N PRO A 234 -9.22 1.32 -15.58
CA PRO A 234 -10.06 0.16 -15.82
C PRO A 234 -11.29 0.28 -14.91
N SER A 235 -12.49 0.20 -15.51
CA SER A 235 -13.72 0.29 -14.75
C SER A 235 -13.82 -0.90 -13.79
N ILE A 236 -14.53 -0.73 -12.67
CA ILE A 236 -14.86 -1.86 -11.78
C ILE A 236 -15.62 -2.94 -12.59
N ASP A 237 -16.42 -2.54 -13.57
CA ASP A 237 -17.11 -3.46 -14.47
C ASP A 237 -16.14 -4.26 -15.34
N ASP A 238 -15.06 -3.63 -15.81
CA ASP A 238 -14.02 -4.31 -16.58
C ASP A 238 -13.29 -5.34 -15.69
N MET A 239 -13.08 -5.01 -14.41
CA MET A 239 -12.48 -5.93 -13.43
C MET A 239 -13.39 -7.12 -13.12
N ILE A 240 -14.68 -6.89 -12.93
CA ILE A 240 -15.67 -7.96 -12.73
C ILE A 240 -15.74 -8.84 -13.98
N HIS A 241 -15.71 -8.24 -15.17
CA HIS A 241 -15.69 -8.98 -16.42
C HIS A 241 -14.42 -9.82 -16.56
N LEU A 242 -13.24 -9.27 -16.24
CA LEU A 242 -11.97 -10.02 -16.25
C LEU A 242 -11.95 -11.17 -15.24
N LEU A 243 -12.52 -10.98 -14.04
CA LEU A 243 -12.64 -12.04 -13.03
C LEU A 243 -13.51 -13.21 -13.52
N LYS A 244 -14.55 -12.93 -14.31
CA LYS A 244 -15.43 -13.95 -14.88
C LYS A 244 -14.82 -14.65 -16.09
N THR A 245 -14.10 -13.91 -16.93
CA THR A 245 -13.70 -14.36 -18.27
C THR A 245 -12.28 -14.93 -18.30
N SER A 246 -11.38 -14.50 -17.41
CA SER A 246 -9.97 -14.93 -17.39
C SER A 246 -9.68 -15.94 -16.27
N LEU A 247 -9.27 -17.15 -16.64
CA LEU A 247 -8.91 -18.20 -15.69
C LEU A 247 -7.69 -17.82 -14.82
N ILE A 248 -6.66 -17.24 -15.44
CA ILE A 248 -5.40 -16.87 -14.77
C ILE A 248 -5.68 -15.76 -13.75
N PHE A 249 -6.42 -14.74 -14.16
CA PHE A 249 -6.77 -13.63 -13.27
C PHE A 249 -7.65 -14.10 -12.11
N ARG A 250 -8.62 -14.98 -12.40
CA ARG A 250 -9.47 -15.60 -11.37
C ARG A 250 -8.66 -16.42 -10.37
N GLN A 251 -7.71 -17.24 -10.83
CA GLN A 251 -6.85 -18.02 -9.95
C GLN A 251 -5.95 -17.12 -9.09
N ALA A 252 -5.34 -16.10 -9.68
CA ALA A 252 -4.54 -15.13 -8.93
C ALA A 252 -5.37 -14.39 -7.87
N ALA A 253 -6.60 -13.99 -8.21
CA ALA A 253 -7.51 -13.34 -7.29
C ALA A 253 -7.92 -14.26 -6.12
N ILE A 254 -8.19 -15.55 -6.39
CA ILE A 254 -8.47 -16.54 -5.35
C ILE A 254 -7.28 -16.70 -4.41
N VAL A 255 -6.07 -16.85 -4.96
CA VAL A 255 -4.85 -16.99 -4.15
C VAL A 255 -4.61 -15.74 -3.30
N ALA A 256 -4.75 -14.55 -3.89
CA ALA A 256 -4.60 -13.29 -3.18
C ALA A 256 -5.67 -13.11 -2.09
N PHE A 257 -6.92 -13.52 -2.33
CA PHE A 257 -7.98 -13.51 -1.31
C PHE A 257 -7.59 -14.35 -0.10
N PHE A 258 -7.24 -15.63 -0.33
CA PHE A 258 -6.88 -16.53 0.76
C PHE A 258 -5.58 -16.14 1.45
N THR A 259 -4.64 -15.53 0.74
CA THR A 259 -3.40 -15.00 1.34
C THR A 259 -3.71 -13.85 2.29
N ASN A 260 -4.55 -12.88 1.88
CA ASN A 260 -4.97 -11.77 2.74
C ASN A 260 -5.80 -12.28 3.94
N LEU A 261 -6.68 -13.26 3.72
CA LEU A 261 -7.47 -13.87 4.78
C LEU A 261 -6.58 -14.62 5.79
N ALA A 262 -5.58 -15.37 5.32
CA ALA A 262 -4.64 -16.08 6.17
C ALA A 262 -3.72 -15.13 6.95
N GLU A 263 -3.20 -14.09 6.31
CA GLU A 263 -2.39 -13.07 6.96
C GLU A 263 -3.18 -12.30 8.03
N GLY A 264 -4.44 -11.98 7.73
CA GLY A 264 -5.37 -11.42 8.68
C GLY A 264 -5.61 -12.34 9.88
N GLY A 265 -5.90 -13.62 9.64
CA GLY A 265 -6.07 -14.61 10.70
C GLY A 265 -4.82 -14.78 11.55
N LEU A 266 -3.62 -14.75 10.95
CA LEU A 266 -2.35 -14.82 11.68
C LEU A 266 -2.16 -13.60 12.60
N ARG A 267 -2.51 -12.40 12.14
CA ARG A 267 -2.42 -11.17 12.95
C ARG A 267 -3.35 -11.20 14.16
N GLU A 268 -4.54 -11.78 14.01
CA GLU A 268 -5.50 -11.92 15.12
C GLU A 268 -5.15 -13.07 16.06
N ALA A 269 -4.55 -14.16 15.55
CA ALA A 269 -4.15 -15.32 16.37
C ALA A 269 -2.89 -15.08 17.21
N LEU A 270 -2.05 -14.12 16.83
CA LEU A 270 -0.83 -13.75 17.56
C LEU A 270 -1.08 -12.76 18.72
N LEU A 271 -2.34 -12.38 18.97
CA LEU A 271 -2.77 -11.39 19.96
C LEU A 271 -3.72 -12.00 20.99
#